data_AF-A0A3P6H6D7-F1
#
_entry.id   AF-A0A3P6H6D7-F1
#
_cell.length_a   1.000
_cell.length_b   1.000
_cell.length_c   1.000
_cell.angle_alpha   90.00
_cell.angle_beta   90.00
_cell.angle_gamma   90.00
#
_symmetry.space_group_name_H-M   'P 1'
#
loop_
_entity.id
_entity.type
_entity.pdbx_description
1 polymer ?
#
loop_
_entity_poly.entity_id
_entity_poly.type
_entity_poly.pdbx_seq_one_letter_code
_entity_poly.pdbx_strand_id
1 'polypeptide(L)'
;MNRRIAMTIALGKFKKTKKDLFDIMDDWLRRDRFVFVGWSGLLLFPCAYFALGGWFTGQSGWFFAPSFGVAAIFRFILFFQGFHNWTLNPFHMMGVAGVLGAALLCAIHGATVENTLFEDGDGANTFRAFNPTQAEETYSMVTANRFWSQIFGVAFSNKRWLHFFMLFVPVTGLWMSALGVVGLALNLRAYDFVSQEIRAAEDPEFETFYTKNILLNEALAGRDQETTGFAWWAGNARLINLSGKLLGAHVAHAGLIVFWAGAMNLFEVAHFVPEKPMYEQGLILLPHLATLGWGVGPGGEVIDTFPYFVSGVLHLISSAVLGFGGIYHALLGPETLEESFPFFGYVWKDRNKMTTILGIHLILLGVGAFLLVFKALYFGGVYDTWAPGGGDVRKITNLTLSPSVIFGYLLKSPFGGEGWIVSVDDLEDIIGGHVWLGSICIFGGIWHILTKPFAWARRALVWSGEAYLSYSLAALSVCGFIACCFVWFNNTAYPSEFYGPTGPEASQAQAFTFLVRDQRLGANVGSAQGPTGLGKYLMRSPTGEVIFGGETMRFWDLRAPWLEPLRGPNGLDLSRGVATEINAVNYVSPRSWLSTSHFVLGFFLFVGHLWHAGRARQRQQDLKKELIVILNLFFL
;
A
#
# COMPACT_ATOMS: atom_id res chain seq x y z
N MET A 1 11.96 -30.35 -64.21
CA MET A 1 10.90 -31.19 -63.61
C MET A 1 11.59 -32.27 -62.78
N ASN A 2 11.05 -32.62 -61.61
CA ASN A 2 11.51 -33.56 -60.58
C ASN A 2 12.24 -32.93 -59.40
N ARG A 3 11.98 -33.30 -58.15
CA ARG A 3 10.79 -33.81 -57.42
C ARG A 3 11.30 -33.81 -55.97
N ARG A 4 10.58 -33.18 -55.03
CA ARG A 4 10.94 -33.12 -53.60
C ARG A 4 11.08 -34.53 -53.01
N ILE A 5 12.07 -34.73 -52.14
CA ILE A 5 12.06 -35.78 -51.12
C ILE A 5 12.09 -35.06 -49.76
N ALA A 6 10.96 -35.09 -49.07
CA ALA A 6 10.86 -34.75 -47.66
C ALA A 6 11.22 -36.02 -46.87
N MET A 7 12.25 -35.98 -46.02
CA MET A 7 12.43 -36.99 -44.97
C MET A 7 11.71 -36.52 -43.72
N THR A 8 10.48 -36.99 -43.55
CA THR A 8 9.78 -36.93 -42.27
C THR A 8 10.18 -38.18 -41.49
N ILE A 9 10.92 -38.02 -40.39
CA ILE A 9 11.11 -39.10 -39.41
C ILE A 9 9.75 -39.29 -38.73
N ALA A 10 9.00 -40.29 -39.19
CA ALA A 10 7.82 -40.79 -38.53
C ALA A 10 8.26 -41.54 -37.25
N LEU A 11 8.20 -40.87 -36.09
CA LEU A 11 8.15 -41.57 -34.81
C LEU A 11 6.81 -42.32 -34.75
N GLY A 12 6.87 -43.60 -35.09
CA GLY A 12 5.73 -44.50 -35.05
C GLY A 12 5.05 -44.47 -33.67
N LYS A 13 3.73 -44.30 -33.67
CA LYS A 13 2.90 -44.52 -32.48
C LYS A 13 3.09 -45.98 -32.03
N PHE A 14 3.91 -46.18 -30.99
CA PHE A 14 3.87 -47.40 -30.20
C PHE A 14 2.43 -47.55 -29.66
N LYS A 15 1.67 -48.51 -30.19
CA LYS A 15 0.41 -48.95 -29.58
C LYS A 15 0.79 -49.70 -28.31
N LYS A 16 0.89 -48.98 -27.21
CA LYS A 16 1.06 -49.57 -25.88
C LYS A 16 -0.24 -50.28 -25.52
N THR A 17 -0.20 -51.61 -25.49
CA THR A 17 -1.36 -52.48 -25.21
C THR A 17 -1.78 -52.49 -23.73
N LYS A 18 -0.96 -51.91 -22.86
CA LYS A 18 -1.31 -51.53 -21.48
C LYS A 18 -1.00 -50.06 -21.30
N LYS A 19 -1.95 -49.29 -20.77
CA LYS A 19 -1.65 -47.95 -20.26
C LYS A 19 -0.61 -48.12 -19.15
N ASP A 20 0.55 -47.51 -19.29
CA ASP A 20 1.48 -47.45 -18.17
C ASP A 20 1.07 -46.33 -17.19
N LEU A 21 1.81 -46.20 -16.10
CA LEU A 21 1.52 -45.18 -15.09
C LEU A 21 1.50 -43.76 -15.69
N PHE A 22 2.39 -43.45 -16.62
CA PHE A 22 2.46 -42.16 -17.29
C PHE A 22 1.25 -41.90 -18.19
N ASP A 23 0.83 -42.90 -18.96
CA ASP A 23 -0.37 -42.83 -19.81
C ASP A 23 -1.65 -42.70 -18.98
N ILE A 24 -1.71 -43.36 -17.81
CA ILE A 24 -2.81 -43.22 -16.84
C ILE A 24 -2.80 -41.82 -16.20
N MET A 25 -1.63 -41.28 -15.86
CA MET A 25 -1.47 -39.94 -15.30
C MET A 25 -1.82 -38.84 -16.32
N ASP A 26 -1.42 -38.97 -17.58
CA ASP A 26 -1.77 -38.02 -18.65
C ASP A 26 -3.28 -38.03 -18.95
N ASP A 27 -3.89 -39.22 -18.99
CA ASP A 27 -5.36 -39.36 -19.09
C ASP A 27 -6.11 -38.83 -17.85
N TRP A 28 -5.49 -38.91 -16.66
CA TRP A 28 -6.03 -38.33 -15.43
C TRP A 28 -5.99 -36.80 -15.46
N LEU A 29 -4.89 -36.21 -15.97
CA LEU A 29 -4.75 -34.77 -16.20
C LEU A 29 -5.73 -34.25 -17.27
N ARG A 30 -6.10 -35.05 -18.28
CA ARG A 30 -7.06 -34.71 -19.35
C ARG A 30 -8.50 -34.45 -18.89
N ARG A 31 -8.93 -34.96 -17.72
CA ARG A 31 -10.34 -34.93 -17.29
C ARG A 31 -10.70 -33.74 -16.38
N ASP A 32 -10.04 -32.60 -16.56
CA ASP A 32 -10.19 -31.40 -15.71
C ASP A 32 -9.99 -31.65 -14.20
N ARG A 33 -9.33 -32.76 -13.84
CA ARG A 33 -9.11 -33.16 -12.43
C ARG A 33 -7.94 -32.43 -11.76
N PHE A 34 -7.06 -31.80 -12.53
CA PHE A 34 -5.99 -30.95 -11.99
C PHE A 34 -6.56 -29.67 -11.35
N VAL A 35 -7.74 -29.23 -11.79
CA VAL A 35 -8.52 -28.16 -11.15
C VAL A 35 -8.77 -28.55 -9.70
N PHE A 36 -9.17 -29.78 -9.39
CA PHE A 36 -9.34 -30.24 -8.01
C PHE A 36 -8.05 -30.22 -7.18
N VAL A 37 -6.87 -30.40 -7.78
CA VAL A 37 -5.57 -30.27 -7.08
C VAL A 37 -5.24 -28.80 -6.80
N GLY A 38 -5.47 -27.90 -7.76
CA GLY A 38 -5.32 -26.46 -7.55
C GLY A 38 -6.29 -25.92 -6.49
N TRP A 39 -7.56 -26.32 -6.58
CA TRP A 39 -8.58 -25.96 -5.60
C TRP A 39 -8.36 -26.61 -4.24
N SER A 40 -7.75 -27.79 -4.16
CA SER A 40 -7.52 -28.44 -2.86
C SER A 40 -6.49 -27.67 -2.04
N GLY A 41 -5.46 -27.05 -2.61
CA GLY A 41 -4.56 -26.15 -1.87
C GLY A 41 -5.29 -24.90 -1.33
N LEU A 42 -6.11 -24.27 -2.18
CA LEU A 42 -6.93 -23.10 -1.85
C LEU A 42 -8.08 -23.40 -0.87
N LEU A 43 -8.53 -24.65 -0.78
CA LEU A 43 -9.57 -25.07 0.16
C LEU A 43 -8.97 -25.65 1.45
N LEU A 44 -7.99 -26.56 1.36
CA LEU A 44 -7.41 -27.24 2.54
C LEU A 44 -6.67 -26.27 3.45
N PHE A 45 -5.93 -25.29 2.92
CA PHE A 45 -5.19 -24.36 3.77
C PHE A 45 -6.14 -23.44 4.56
N PRO A 46 -7.12 -22.77 3.94
CA PRO A 46 -8.17 -22.05 4.68
C PRO A 46 -9.05 -22.96 5.53
N CYS A 47 -9.42 -24.17 5.09
CA CYS A 47 -10.23 -25.07 5.90
C CYS A 47 -9.45 -25.62 7.10
N ALA A 48 -8.15 -25.91 7.01
CA ALA A 48 -7.32 -26.26 8.17
C ALA A 48 -7.21 -25.07 9.15
N TYR A 49 -7.06 -23.88 8.59
CA TYR A 49 -7.04 -22.62 9.32
C TYR A 49 -8.38 -22.34 10.05
N PHE A 50 -9.52 -22.49 9.37
CA PHE A 50 -10.86 -22.19 9.89
C PHE A 50 -11.46 -23.32 10.73
N ALA A 51 -11.29 -24.59 10.35
CA ALA A 51 -11.91 -25.73 11.02
C ALA A 51 -11.21 -26.09 12.35
N LEU A 52 -9.91 -25.79 12.51
CA LEU A 52 -9.17 -26.11 13.74
C LEU A 52 -8.81 -24.85 14.55
N GLY A 53 -8.42 -23.76 13.88
CA GLY A 53 -8.18 -22.45 14.50
C GLY A 53 -9.45 -21.72 14.93
N GLY A 54 -10.63 -22.17 14.49
CA GLY A 54 -11.93 -21.72 14.99
C GLY A 54 -12.53 -22.63 16.07
N TRP A 55 -12.32 -23.95 16.01
CA TRP A 55 -13.07 -24.91 16.85
C TRP A 55 -12.36 -25.28 18.16
N PHE A 56 -11.01 -25.41 18.18
CA PHE A 56 -10.29 -25.84 19.40
C PHE A 56 -9.75 -24.67 20.25
N THR A 57 -9.49 -23.51 19.65
CA THR A 57 -9.16 -22.26 20.36
C THR A 57 -10.40 -21.46 20.78
N GLY A 58 -11.57 -21.78 20.20
CA GLY A 58 -12.85 -21.09 20.46
C GLY A 58 -13.63 -21.55 21.71
N GLN A 59 -13.15 -22.55 22.46
CA GLN A 59 -13.84 -23.05 23.67
C GLN A 59 -13.17 -22.72 25.01
N SER A 60 -12.19 -21.82 25.05
CA SER A 60 -11.75 -21.18 26.30
C SER A 60 -12.22 -19.72 26.35
N GLY A 61 -13.51 -19.54 26.64
CA GLY A 61 -14.05 -18.29 27.17
C GLY A 61 -14.68 -17.35 26.13
N TRP A 62 -15.91 -16.95 26.43
CA TRP A 62 -16.67 -15.85 25.80
C TRP A 62 -15.97 -14.47 25.86
N PHE A 63 -14.70 -14.41 26.29
CA PHE A 63 -13.81 -13.25 26.28
C PHE A 63 -13.07 -13.08 24.94
N PHE A 64 -13.10 -14.08 24.05
CA PHE A 64 -12.32 -14.13 22.78
C PHE A 64 -13.15 -13.96 21.49
N ALA A 65 -14.46 -13.67 21.60
CA ALA A 65 -15.41 -13.88 20.50
C ALA A 65 -15.73 -12.71 19.53
N PRO A 66 -15.38 -11.41 19.70
CA PRO A 66 -15.69 -10.42 18.67
C PRO A 66 -14.47 -10.20 17.80
N SER A 67 -14.00 -11.22 17.11
CA SER A 67 -13.00 -11.06 16.06
C SER A 67 -13.40 -11.94 14.89
N PHE A 68 -14.29 -11.41 14.06
CA PHE A 68 -14.39 -11.83 12.66
C PHE A 68 -13.63 -10.82 11.81
N GLY A 69 -12.85 -11.31 10.84
CA GLY A 69 -12.06 -10.48 9.94
C GLY A 69 -10.56 -10.41 10.28
N VAL A 70 -9.88 -9.46 9.67
CA VAL A 70 -8.41 -9.32 9.63
C VAL A 70 -7.76 -9.32 11.02
N ALA A 71 -8.42 -8.72 12.03
CA ALA A 71 -7.92 -8.68 13.41
C ALA A 71 -7.80 -10.08 14.07
N ALA A 72 -8.74 -10.99 13.78
CA ALA A 72 -8.69 -12.37 14.24
C ALA A 72 -7.51 -13.12 13.63
N ILE A 73 -7.24 -12.82 12.36
CA ILE A 73 -6.15 -13.41 11.59
C ILE A 73 -4.80 -13.00 12.16
N PHE A 74 -4.59 -11.72 12.40
CA PHE A 74 -3.35 -11.24 13.02
C PHE A 74 -3.16 -11.79 14.44
N ARG A 75 -4.22 -11.86 15.24
CA ARG A 75 -4.14 -12.46 16.58
C ARG A 75 -3.77 -13.94 16.50
N PHE A 76 -4.45 -14.73 15.68
CA PHE A 76 -4.10 -16.13 15.47
C PHE A 76 -2.63 -16.28 15.05
N ILE A 77 -2.16 -15.51 14.06
CA ILE A 77 -0.78 -15.58 13.59
C ILE A 77 0.21 -15.27 14.72
N LEU A 78 -0.04 -14.24 15.53
CA LEU A 78 0.83 -13.86 16.65
C LEU A 78 0.85 -14.93 17.76
N PHE A 79 -0.31 -15.50 18.09
CA PHE A 79 -0.42 -16.59 19.07
C PHE A 79 0.22 -17.88 18.57
N PHE A 80 -0.10 -18.28 17.35
CA PHE A 80 0.43 -19.47 16.71
C PHE A 80 1.96 -19.39 16.55
N GLN A 81 2.46 -18.20 16.21
CA GLN A 81 3.89 -17.90 16.24
C GLN A 81 4.48 -18.02 17.65
N GLY A 82 3.83 -17.41 18.65
CA GLY A 82 4.35 -17.33 20.01
C GLY A 82 4.39 -18.67 20.74
N PHE A 83 3.41 -19.55 20.51
CA PHE A 83 3.31 -20.84 21.20
C PHE A 83 4.01 -21.98 20.46
N HIS A 84 4.12 -21.92 19.13
CA HIS A 84 4.62 -23.04 18.33
C HIS A 84 5.81 -22.70 17.44
N ASN A 85 6.37 -21.49 17.60
CA ASN A 85 7.50 -20.99 16.81
C ASN A 85 7.29 -21.17 15.29
N TRP A 86 6.09 -20.84 14.82
CA TRP A 86 5.58 -21.25 13.51
C TRP A 86 6.47 -20.83 12.34
N THR A 87 7.06 -19.64 12.35
CA THR A 87 7.93 -19.16 11.26
C THR A 87 9.15 -20.03 11.03
N LEU A 88 9.65 -20.68 12.09
CA LEU A 88 10.78 -21.60 12.05
C LEU A 88 10.36 -23.06 11.85
N ASN A 89 9.06 -23.35 11.81
CA ASN A 89 8.56 -24.69 11.56
C ASN A 89 8.88 -25.12 10.11
N PRO A 90 9.49 -26.31 9.87
CA PRO A 90 9.80 -26.79 8.52
C PRO A 90 8.58 -26.84 7.59
N PHE A 91 7.39 -27.13 8.12
CA PHE A 91 6.16 -27.14 7.34
C PHE A 91 5.74 -25.73 6.88
N HIS A 92 5.96 -24.72 7.73
CA HIS A 92 5.79 -23.32 7.35
C HIS A 92 6.84 -22.90 6.32
N MET A 93 8.12 -23.24 6.54
CA MET A 93 9.20 -22.91 5.62
C MET A 93 8.97 -23.54 4.24
N MET A 94 8.48 -24.79 4.17
CA MET A 94 8.06 -25.44 2.93
C MET A 94 6.86 -24.73 2.28
N GLY A 95 5.94 -24.21 3.09
CA GLY A 95 4.84 -23.35 2.62
C GLY A 95 5.34 -22.06 1.97
N VAL A 96 6.21 -21.33 2.65
CA VAL A 96 6.83 -20.09 2.15
C VAL A 96 7.66 -20.37 0.88
N ALA A 97 8.46 -21.44 0.88
CA ALA A 97 9.24 -21.86 -0.28
C ALA A 97 8.34 -22.19 -1.48
N GLY A 98 7.19 -22.84 -1.26
CA GLY A 98 6.21 -23.13 -2.31
C GLY A 98 5.57 -21.86 -2.90
N VAL A 99 5.21 -20.88 -2.06
CA VAL A 99 4.61 -19.61 -2.51
C VAL A 99 5.62 -18.73 -3.25
N LEU A 100 6.84 -18.57 -2.71
CA LEU A 100 7.91 -17.82 -3.38
C LEU A 100 8.39 -18.52 -4.65
N GLY A 101 8.49 -19.86 -4.62
CA GLY A 101 8.79 -20.67 -5.78
C GLY A 101 7.73 -20.51 -6.89
N ALA A 102 6.45 -20.41 -6.53
CA ALA A 102 5.39 -20.15 -7.49
C ALA A 102 5.49 -18.75 -8.12
N ALA A 103 5.77 -17.72 -7.32
CA ALA A 103 5.98 -16.37 -7.85
C ALA A 103 7.14 -16.34 -8.86
N LEU A 104 8.25 -17.03 -8.54
CA LEU A 104 9.39 -17.17 -9.44
C LEU A 104 9.04 -17.94 -10.72
N LEU A 105 8.36 -19.09 -10.60
CA LEU A 105 7.96 -19.91 -11.76
C LEU A 105 6.96 -19.18 -12.66
N CYS A 106 6.03 -18.40 -12.09
CA CYS A 106 5.12 -17.54 -12.84
C CYS A 106 5.87 -16.43 -13.60
N ALA A 107 6.86 -15.78 -12.97
CA ALA A 107 7.68 -14.76 -13.63
C ALA A 107 8.51 -15.36 -14.78
N ILE A 108 9.15 -16.52 -14.56
CA ILE A 108 9.91 -17.24 -15.59
C ILE A 108 8.97 -17.67 -16.73
N HIS A 109 7.77 -18.14 -16.42
CA HIS A 109 6.79 -18.50 -17.42
C HIS A 109 6.32 -17.29 -18.23
N GLY A 110 6.03 -16.16 -17.57
CA GLY A 110 5.69 -14.91 -18.24
C GLY A 110 6.77 -14.48 -19.23
N ALA A 111 8.04 -14.50 -18.80
CA ALA A 111 9.18 -14.24 -19.68
C ALA A 111 9.33 -15.27 -20.80
N THR A 112 9.01 -16.55 -20.55
CA THR A 112 9.02 -17.59 -21.59
C THR A 112 7.96 -17.29 -22.66
N VAL A 113 6.74 -16.95 -22.25
CA VAL A 113 5.63 -16.63 -23.15
C VAL A 113 5.96 -15.39 -23.97
N GLU A 114 6.48 -14.34 -23.35
CA GLU A 114 6.86 -13.10 -24.05
C GLU A 114 7.97 -13.32 -25.08
N ASN A 115 9.03 -14.05 -24.73
CA ASN A 115 10.13 -14.34 -25.65
C ASN A 115 9.72 -15.26 -26.81
N THR A 116 8.86 -16.24 -26.55
CA THR A 116 8.36 -17.15 -27.61
C THR A 116 7.42 -16.45 -28.58
N LEU A 117 6.59 -15.51 -28.09
CA LEU A 117 5.75 -14.67 -28.94
C LEU A 117 6.58 -13.70 -29.81
N PHE A 118 7.74 -13.25 -29.31
CA PHE A 118 8.66 -12.39 -30.06
C PHE A 118 9.47 -13.13 -31.13
N GLU A 119 9.91 -14.37 -30.87
CA GLU A 119 10.71 -15.16 -31.84
C GLU A 119 9.86 -15.77 -32.96
N ASP A 120 8.58 -16.09 -32.70
CA ASP A 120 7.71 -16.78 -33.66
C ASP A 120 6.84 -15.82 -34.53
N GLY A 121 6.93 -14.49 -34.33
CA GLY A 121 6.15 -13.48 -35.07
C GLY A 121 7.01 -12.53 -35.91
N ASP A 122 6.74 -12.43 -37.22
CA ASP A 122 7.40 -11.47 -38.16
C ASP A 122 7.04 -9.97 -37.92
N GLY A 123 6.72 -9.58 -36.69
CA GLY A 123 6.44 -8.19 -36.33
C GLY A 123 6.31 -7.98 -34.84
N ALA A 124 6.92 -6.90 -34.32
CA ALA A 124 6.72 -6.45 -32.95
C ALA A 124 5.25 -6.03 -32.77
N ASN A 125 4.45 -6.84 -32.11
CA ASN A 125 3.04 -6.59 -31.90
C ASN A 125 2.67 -6.57 -30.41
N THR A 126 2.08 -5.45 -30.01
CA THR A 126 1.35 -5.25 -28.75
C THR A 126 0.17 -6.24 -28.69
N PHE A 127 0.35 -7.34 -27.96
CA PHE A 127 -0.67 -8.28 -27.46
C PHE A 127 -1.90 -8.47 -28.38
N ARG A 128 -1.82 -9.39 -29.35
CA ARG A 128 -3.05 -9.99 -29.89
C ARG A 128 -3.61 -10.93 -28.82
N ALA A 129 -4.63 -10.46 -28.10
CA ALA A 129 -5.30 -11.19 -27.04
C ALA A 129 -5.78 -12.58 -27.51
N PHE A 130 -5.72 -13.55 -26.59
CA PHE A 130 -6.30 -14.88 -26.70
C PHE A 130 -7.67 -14.85 -27.40
N ASN A 131 -7.80 -15.55 -28.53
CA ASN A 131 -9.09 -15.79 -29.16
C ASN A 131 -9.57 -17.19 -28.74
N PRO A 132 -10.74 -17.34 -28.08
CA PRO A 132 -11.28 -18.64 -27.68
C PRO A 132 -11.48 -19.63 -28.85
N THR A 133 -11.46 -19.15 -30.09
CA THR A 133 -11.70 -19.93 -31.31
C THR A 133 -10.45 -20.19 -32.16
N GLN A 134 -9.25 -19.79 -31.70
CA GLN A 134 -8.03 -20.01 -32.48
C GLN A 134 -7.69 -21.50 -32.61
N ALA A 135 -7.28 -21.91 -33.80
CA ALA A 135 -6.91 -23.29 -34.10
C ALA A 135 -5.46 -23.61 -33.68
N GLU A 136 -4.61 -22.58 -33.61
CA GLU A 136 -3.19 -22.70 -33.26
C GLU A 136 -2.95 -22.43 -31.78
N GLU A 137 -1.91 -23.04 -31.22
CA GLU A 137 -1.59 -22.87 -29.80
C GLU A 137 -0.91 -21.52 -29.53
N THR A 138 -1.13 -20.96 -28.33
CA THR A 138 -0.73 -19.58 -27.95
C THR A 138 0.78 -19.29 -27.95
N TYR A 139 1.66 -20.29 -28.02
CA TYR A 139 3.14 -20.14 -28.12
C TYR A 139 3.82 -21.50 -28.40
N SER A 140 5.03 -21.54 -28.97
CA SER A 140 5.72 -22.81 -29.26
C SER A 140 6.29 -23.51 -28.01
N MET A 141 5.93 -24.78 -27.80
CA MET A 141 6.47 -25.60 -26.71
C MET A 141 7.95 -25.99 -26.92
N VAL A 142 8.40 -26.04 -28.18
CA VAL A 142 9.80 -26.35 -28.51
C VAL A 142 10.71 -25.22 -28.03
N THR A 143 10.31 -23.98 -28.31
CA THR A 143 11.02 -22.77 -27.89
C THR A 143 10.94 -22.60 -26.38
N ALA A 144 9.77 -22.84 -25.77
CA ALA A 144 9.63 -22.86 -24.31
C ALA A 144 10.58 -23.86 -23.64
N ASN A 145 10.67 -25.10 -24.13
CA ASN A 145 11.58 -26.10 -23.57
C ASN A 145 13.06 -25.72 -23.68
N ARG A 146 13.46 -24.99 -24.72
CA ARG A 146 14.83 -24.48 -24.84
C ARG A 146 15.15 -23.53 -23.68
N PHE A 147 14.22 -22.65 -23.34
CA PHE A 147 14.37 -21.69 -22.22
C PHE A 147 14.37 -22.41 -20.86
N TRP A 148 13.40 -23.29 -20.62
CA TRP A 148 13.31 -24.05 -19.36
C TRP A 148 14.49 -25.02 -19.15
N SER A 149 15.04 -25.58 -20.22
CA SER A 149 16.24 -26.44 -20.14
C SER A 149 17.49 -25.64 -19.78
N GLN A 150 17.60 -24.37 -20.20
CA GLN A 150 18.73 -23.52 -19.84
C GLN A 150 18.71 -23.11 -18.36
N ILE A 151 17.52 -22.86 -17.79
CA ILE A 151 17.38 -22.41 -16.41
C ILE A 151 17.45 -23.58 -15.42
N PHE A 152 16.72 -24.67 -15.71
CA PHE A 152 16.50 -25.74 -14.75
C PHE A 152 17.00 -27.12 -15.23
N GLY A 153 17.51 -27.24 -16.46
CA GLY A 153 17.91 -28.53 -17.01
C GLY A 153 16.74 -29.48 -17.28
N VAL A 154 15.51 -28.96 -17.34
CA VAL A 154 14.28 -29.75 -17.53
C VAL A 154 13.57 -29.37 -18.82
N ALA A 155 12.98 -30.37 -19.47
CA ALA A 155 12.09 -30.20 -20.62
C ALA A 155 10.76 -30.91 -20.33
N PHE A 156 9.66 -30.25 -20.68
CA PHE A 156 8.31 -30.77 -20.49
C PHE A 156 7.77 -31.32 -21.81
N SER A 157 7.13 -32.49 -21.75
CA SER A 157 6.59 -33.16 -22.93
C SER A 157 5.46 -32.38 -23.62
N ASN A 158 4.70 -31.59 -22.86
CA ASN A 158 3.65 -30.71 -23.35
C ASN A 158 3.40 -29.56 -22.35
N LYS A 159 2.63 -28.55 -22.77
CA LYS A 159 2.27 -27.41 -21.92
C LYS A 159 1.57 -27.80 -20.63
N ARG A 160 0.79 -28.88 -20.63
CA ARG A 160 0.04 -29.30 -19.44
C ARG A 160 0.99 -29.76 -18.34
N TRP A 161 2.05 -30.48 -18.69
CA TRP A 161 3.09 -30.85 -17.73
C TRP A 161 3.85 -29.64 -17.19
N LEU A 162 4.10 -28.63 -18.03
CA LEU A 162 4.68 -27.36 -17.60
C LEU A 162 3.77 -26.64 -16.59
N HIS A 163 2.48 -26.44 -16.91
CA HIS A 163 1.55 -25.76 -16.01
C HIS A 163 1.25 -26.59 -14.76
N PHE A 164 1.20 -27.92 -14.88
CA PHE A 164 1.08 -28.82 -13.73
C PHE A 164 2.28 -28.68 -12.81
N PHE A 165 3.51 -28.63 -13.33
CA PHE A 165 4.70 -28.39 -12.53
C PHE A 165 4.64 -27.03 -11.82
N MET A 166 4.25 -25.98 -12.54
CA MET A 166 4.09 -24.63 -11.97
C MET A 166 3.01 -24.56 -10.88
N LEU A 167 1.94 -25.35 -11.00
CA LEU A 167 0.87 -25.44 -10.00
C LEU A 167 1.24 -26.37 -8.83
N PHE A 168 2.00 -27.43 -9.10
CA PHE A 168 2.38 -28.44 -8.12
C PHE A 168 3.26 -27.86 -7.01
N VAL A 169 4.18 -26.95 -7.35
CA VAL A 169 5.08 -26.29 -6.39
C VAL A 169 4.32 -25.46 -5.33
N PRO A 170 3.46 -24.50 -5.67
CA PRO A 170 2.66 -23.77 -4.68
C PRO A 170 1.69 -24.68 -3.93
N VAL A 171 1.00 -25.59 -4.61
CA VAL A 171 0.01 -26.47 -3.97
C VAL A 171 0.67 -27.38 -2.95
N THR A 172 1.84 -27.95 -3.25
CA THR A 172 2.60 -28.77 -2.30
C THR A 172 3.06 -27.94 -1.11
N GLY A 173 3.53 -26.71 -1.33
CA GLY A 173 3.84 -25.79 -0.22
C GLY A 173 2.64 -25.54 0.68
N LEU A 174 1.48 -25.23 0.10
CA LEU A 174 0.23 -25.01 0.84
C LEU A 174 -0.21 -26.26 1.61
N TRP A 175 -0.09 -27.46 1.02
CA TRP A 175 -0.37 -28.72 1.71
C TRP A 175 0.58 -28.95 2.88
N MET A 176 1.88 -28.70 2.72
CA MET A 176 2.84 -28.85 3.82
C MET A 176 2.51 -27.87 4.94
N SER A 177 2.23 -26.61 4.63
CA SER A 177 1.82 -25.63 5.63
C SER A 177 0.52 -26.02 6.34
N ALA A 178 -0.46 -26.57 5.61
CA ALA A 178 -1.71 -27.06 6.19
C ALA A 178 -1.47 -28.27 7.11
N LEU A 179 -0.63 -29.22 6.71
CA LEU A 179 -0.24 -30.38 7.53
C LEU A 179 0.44 -29.94 8.84
N GLY A 180 1.32 -28.95 8.80
CA GLY A 180 1.96 -28.41 10.01
C GLY A 180 0.95 -27.76 10.96
N VAL A 181 -0.02 -27.00 10.43
CA VAL A 181 -1.11 -26.40 11.22
C VAL A 181 -1.99 -27.48 11.87
N VAL A 182 -2.39 -28.50 11.10
CA VAL A 182 -3.21 -29.61 11.60
C VAL A 182 -2.44 -30.42 12.66
N GLY A 183 -1.15 -30.67 12.46
CA GLY A 183 -0.30 -31.40 13.40
C GLY A 183 -0.20 -30.70 14.75
N LEU A 184 0.00 -29.38 14.74
CA LEU A 184 0.03 -28.57 15.96
C LEU A 184 -1.34 -28.48 16.63
N ALA A 185 -2.41 -28.31 15.87
CA ALA A 185 -3.78 -28.25 16.39
C ALA A 185 -4.24 -29.56 17.06
N LEU A 186 -3.78 -30.72 16.57
CA LEU A 186 -4.02 -32.03 17.18
C LEU A 186 -3.02 -32.38 18.29
N ASN A 187 -2.18 -31.41 18.71
CA ASN A 187 -1.15 -31.57 19.72
C ASN A 187 -0.20 -32.76 19.46
N LEU A 188 0.09 -33.03 18.19
CA LEU A 188 1.06 -34.03 17.80
C LEU A 188 2.46 -33.48 18.09
N ARG A 189 3.01 -33.82 19.27
CA ARG A 189 4.29 -33.32 19.82
C ARG A 189 5.50 -33.44 18.90
N ALA A 190 5.45 -34.29 17.86
CA ALA A 190 6.48 -34.38 16.85
C ALA A 190 6.63 -33.10 15.98
N TYR A 191 5.60 -32.24 15.96
CA TYR A 191 5.56 -31.02 15.16
C TYR A 191 5.77 -29.73 15.98
N ASP A 192 5.92 -29.85 17.31
CA ASP A 192 6.10 -28.74 18.25
C ASP A 192 7.58 -28.61 18.67
N PHE A 193 8.28 -27.69 18.01
CA PHE A 193 9.72 -27.46 18.19
C PHE A 193 10.06 -26.79 19.52
N VAL A 194 9.12 -26.08 20.15
CA VAL A 194 9.31 -25.50 21.49
C VAL A 194 9.45 -26.61 22.53
N SER A 195 8.70 -27.71 22.38
CA SER A 195 8.78 -28.87 23.28
C SER A 195 10.08 -29.67 23.14
N GLN A 196 10.72 -29.62 21.96
CA GLN A 196 11.98 -30.30 21.69
C GLN A 196 13.18 -29.51 22.23
N GLU A 197 13.17 -28.17 22.14
CA GLU A 197 14.20 -27.32 22.76
C GLU A 197 14.19 -27.44 24.29
N ILE A 198 13.00 -27.51 24.92
CA ILE A 198 12.88 -27.62 26.38
C ILE A 198 13.32 -29.01 26.88
N ARG A 199 13.07 -30.09 26.14
CA ARG A 199 13.55 -31.44 26.51
C ARG A 199 15.02 -31.68 26.20
N ALA A 200 15.56 -31.06 25.14
CA ALA A 200 17.00 -31.11 24.87
C ALA A 200 17.80 -30.42 25.98
N ALA A 201 17.20 -29.49 26.72
CA ALA A 201 17.77 -28.88 27.92
C ALA A 201 17.70 -29.78 29.19
N GLU A 202 16.97 -30.91 29.15
CA GLU A 202 16.80 -31.83 30.29
C GLU A 202 17.64 -33.12 30.17
N ASP A 203 18.36 -33.34 29.06
CA ASP A 203 19.15 -34.57 28.83
C ASP A 203 20.67 -34.36 29.09
N PRO A 204 21.25 -35.01 30.13
CA PRO A 204 22.66 -34.85 30.49
C PRO A 204 23.67 -35.36 29.45
N GLU A 205 23.27 -36.20 28.49
CA GLU A 205 24.19 -36.67 27.43
C GLU A 205 24.42 -35.64 26.30
N PHE A 206 23.64 -34.56 26.27
CA PHE A 206 23.76 -33.49 25.27
C PHE A 206 24.83 -32.42 25.60
N GLU A 207 25.57 -32.55 26.71
CA GLU A 207 26.70 -31.66 27.02
C GLU A 207 27.86 -31.78 26.01
N THR A 208 27.96 -32.89 25.28
CA THR A 208 29.06 -33.08 24.31
C THR A 208 28.87 -32.29 23.00
N PHE A 209 27.70 -31.69 22.75
CA PHE A 209 27.49 -30.79 21.62
C PHE A 209 27.72 -29.31 21.98
N TYR A 210 27.52 -28.92 23.25
CA TYR A 210 27.60 -27.54 23.69
C TYR A 210 29.03 -27.00 23.82
N THR A 211 30.03 -27.85 24.05
CA THR A 211 31.44 -27.41 24.03
C THR A 211 31.91 -26.99 22.63
N LYS A 212 31.17 -27.36 21.58
CA LYS A 212 31.44 -26.91 20.19
C LYS A 212 30.72 -25.60 19.81
N ASN A 213 29.88 -25.04 20.70
CA ASN A 213 29.05 -23.85 20.45
C ASN A 213 29.60 -22.53 21.00
N ILE A 214 30.85 -22.48 21.48
CA ILE A 214 31.46 -21.20 21.90
C ILE A 214 31.49 -20.20 20.73
N LEU A 215 31.69 -20.67 19.49
CA LEU A 215 31.65 -19.84 18.28
C LEU A 215 30.23 -19.43 17.83
N LEU A 216 29.19 -20.20 18.18
CA LEU A 216 27.79 -19.91 17.79
C LEU A 216 27.12 -18.97 18.80
N ASN A 217 27.44 -19.11 20.09
CA ASN A 217 26.95 -18.21 21.15
C ASN A 217 27.57 -16.80 21.05
N GLU A 218 28.82 -16.67 20.59
CA GLU A 218 29.39 -15.37 20.22
C GLU A 218 28.66 -14.74 19.01
N ALA A 219 28.17 -15.56 18.06
CA ALA A 219 27.43 -15.09 16.89
C ALA A 219 25.97 -14.67 17.18
N LEU A 220 25.41 -15.08 18.32
CA LEU A 220 24.04 -14.78 18.76
C LEU A 220 23.95 -13.69 19.83
N ALA A 221 25.08 -13.26 20.40
CA ALA A 221 25.11 -12.17 21.38
C ALA A 221 24.39 -10.92 20.86
N GLY A 222 23.38 -10.44 21.60
CA GLY A 222 22.56 -9.29 21.21
C GLY A 222 21.36 -9.62 20.32
N ARG A 223 21.06 -10.90 20.05
CA ARG A 223 19.92 -11.36 19.22
C ARG A 223 18.92 -12.26 19.94
N ASP A 224 19.10 -12.50 21.23
CA ASP A 224 18.22 -13.29 22.09
C ASP A 224 17.64 -12.44 23.23
N GLN A 225 16.69 -13.00 23.98
CA GLN A 225 16.02 -12.29 25.07
C GLN A 225 16.91 -12.15 26.31
N GLU A 226 17.76 -13.13 26.60
CA GLU A 226 18.58 -13.16 27.81
C GLU A 226 19.66 -12.07 27.75
N THR A 227 20.28 -11.87 26.58
CA THR A 227 21.32 -10.86 26.39
C THR A 227 20.78 -9.44 26.21
N THR A 228 19.56 -9.28 25.67
CA THR A 228 19.01 -7.95 25.33
C THR A 228 17.91 -7.45 26.26
N GLY A 229 17.28 -8.35 27.03
CA GLY A 229 16.09 -8.06 27.81
C GLY A 229 14.81 -7.85 26.98
N PHE A 230 14.86 -8.04 25.66
CA PHE A 230 13.71 -7.92 24.76
C PHE A 230 13.30 -9.27 24.20
N ALA A 231 12.05 -9.68 24.45
CA ALA A 231 11.44 -10.85 23.82
C ALA A 231 11.34 -10.68 22.29
N TRP A 232 11.16 -11.79 21.57
CA TRP A 232 11.18 -11.82 20.10
C TRP A 232 10.15 -10.86 19.45
N TRP A 233 8.95 -10.72 20.03
CA TRP A 233 7.89 -9.83 19.54
C TRP A 233 8.24 -8.33 19.69
N ALA A 234 9.24 -8.00 20.50
CA ALA A 234 9.85 -6.67 20.61
C ALA A 234 11.27 -6.63 20.01
N GLY A 235 11.61 -7.59 19.13
CA GLY A 235 12.98 -7.80 18.65
C GLY A 235 13.64 -6.58 18.03
N ASN A 236 12.88 -5.71 17.35
CA ASN A 236 13.43 -4.47 16.77
C ASN A 236 13.93 -3.48 17.82
N ALA A 237 13.47 -3.57 19.08
CA ALA A 237 14.02 -2.76 20.17
C ALA A 237 15.49 -3.09 20.49
N ARG A 238 15.98 -4.25 20.04
CA ARG A 238 17.40 -4.64 20.15
C ARG A 238 18.31 -3.75 19.26
N LEU A 239 17.74 -3.10 18.24
CA LEU A 239 18.48 -2.26 17.30
C LEU A 239 18.72 -0.82 17.79
N ILE A 240 18.22 -0.43 18.97
CA ILE A 240 18.26 0.96 19.45
C ILE A 240 19.69 1.54 19.43
N ASN A 241 20.70 0.74 19.78
CA ASN A 241 22.10 1.19 19.83
C ASN A 241 22.98 0.54 18.74
N LEU A 242 22.38 -0.08 17.72
CA LEU A 242 23.09 -0.69 16.60
C LEU A 242 22.87 0.16 15.34
N SER A 243 23.55 1.32 15.28
CA SER A 243 23.28 2.36 14.29
C SER A 243 23.42 1.88 12.84
N GLY A 244 24.34 0.97 12.54
CA GLY A 244 24.52 0.38 11.21
C GLY A 244 23.40 -0.59 10.84
N LYS A 245 23.02 -1.49 11.75
CA LYS A 245 21.88 -2.40 11.51
C LYS A 245 20.55 -1.66 11.45
N LEU A 246 20.37 -0.64 12.29
CA LEU A 246 19.19 0.20 12.28
C LEU A 246 19.10 1.00 10.96
N LEU A 247 20.22 1.51 10.44
CA LEU A 247 20.28 2.09 9.10
C LEU A 247 19.82 1.08 8.03
N GLY A 248 20.34 -0.15 8.07
CA GLY A 248 19.92 -1.22 7.17
C GLY A 248 18.41 -1.49 7.20
N ALA A 249 17.82 -1.56 8.40
CA ALA A 249 16.38 -1.73 8.57
C ALA A 249 15.58 -0.55 7.96
N HIS A 250 16.01 0.69 8.15
CA HIS A 250 15.34 1.87 7.58
C HIS A 250 15.44 1.90 6.04
N VAL A 251 16.62 1.60 5.49
CA VAL A 251 16.85 1.58 4.04
C VAL A 251 16.07 0.44 3.38
N ALA A 252 16.03 -0.75 4.01
CA ALA A 252 15.21 -1.86 3.53
C ALA A 252 13.71 -1.52 3.57
N HIS A 253 13.24 -0.87 4.64
CA HIS A 253 11.85 -0.43 4.74
C HIS A 253 11.49 0.63 3.69
N ALA A 254 12.39 1.58 3.40
CA ALA A 254 12.23 2.50 2.28
C ALA A 254 12.14 1.75 0.94
N GLY A 255 12.96 0.71 0.76
CA GLY A 255 12.87 -0.21 -0.38
C GLY A 255 11.48 -0.85 -0.52
N LEU A 256 10.85 -1.29 0.58
CA LEU A 256 9.49 -1.86 0.55
C LEU A 256 8.43 -0.84 0.13
N ILE A 257 8.52 0.40 0.60
CA ILE A 257 7.60 1.48 0.21
C ILE A 257 7.71 1.76 -1.30
N VAL A 258 8.95 1.90 -1.79
CA VAL A 258 9.22 2.18 -3.21
C VAL A 258 8.87 0.98 -4.10
N PHE A 259 9.05 -0.24 -3.60
CA PHE A 259 8.61 -1.47 -4.26
C PHE A 259 7.09 -1.49 -4.41
N TRP A 260 6.35 -1.20 -3.33
CA TRP A 260 4.89 -1.14 -3.38
C TRP A 260 4.41 -0.08 -4.38
N ALA A 261 5.02 1.11 -4.39
CA ALA A 261 4.68 2.17 -5.34
C ALA A 261 4.88 1.71 -6.79
N GLY A 262 6.01 1.06 -7.10
CA GLY A 262 6.30 0.55 -8.44
C GLY A 262 5.39 -0.60 -8.86
N ALA A 263 5.26 -1.62 -8.00
CA ALA A 263 4.47 -2.81 -8.28
C ALA A 263 2.96 -2.51 -8.37
N MET A 264 2.42 -1.71 -7.44
CA MET A 264 1.01 -1.32 -7.46
C MET A 264 0.71 -0.41 -8.65
N ASN A 265 1.62 0.51 -9.01
CA ASN A 265 1.41 1.34 -10.20
C ASN A 265 1.38 0.49 -11.48
N LEU A 266 2.33 -0.43 -11.67
CA LEU A 266 2.31 -1.34 -12.82
C LEU A 266 1.09 -2.26 -12.82
N PHE A 267 0.63 -2.68 -11.65
CA PHE A 267 -0.63 -3.43 -11.50
C PHE A 267 -1.84 -2.60 -11.96
N GLU A 268 -1.93 -1.34 -11.53
CA GLU A 268 -2.99 -0.42 -11.96
C GLU A 268 -2.93 -0.16 -13.47
N VAL A 269 -1.74 0.10 -14.04
CA VAL A 269 -1.54 0.26 -15.49
C VAL A 269 -2.01 -1.00 -16.25
N ALA A 270 -1.72 -2.19 -15.75
CA ALA A 270 -2.10 -3.45 -16.40
C ALA A 270 -3.62 -3.72 -16.38
N HIS A 271 -4.35 -3.15 -15.42
CA HIS A 271 -5.81 -3.31 -15.28
C HIS A 271 -6.60 -2.08 -15.75
N PHE A 272 -5.92 -1.04 -16.22
CA PHE A 272 -6.53 0.20 -16.63
C PHE A 272 -7.22 0.08 -17.99
N VAL A 273 -8.49 0.48 -18.04
CA VAL A 273 -9.30 0.61 -19.24
C VAL A 273 -9.55 2.11 -19.49
N PRO A 274 -8.98 2.71 -20.55
CA PRO A 274 -9.01 4.15 -20.77
C PRO A 274 -10.39 4.70 -21.08
N GLU A 275 -11.31 3.89 -21.60
CA GLU A 275 -12.68 4.29 -21.90
C GLU A 275 -13.58 4.41 -20.66
N LYS A 276 -13.06 4.06 -19.47
CA LYS A 276 -13.78 4.16 -18.19
C LYS A 276 -13.15 5.21 -17.28
N PRO A 277 -13.94 5.93 -16.46
CA PRO A 277 -13.39 6.81 -15.44
C PRO A 277 -12.44 6.07 -14.50
N MET A 278 -11.35 6.73 -14.07
CA MET A 278 -10.36 6.10 -13.18
C MET A 278 -10.99 5.64 -11.86
N TYR A 279 -11.91 6.44 -11.32
CA TYR A 279 -12.52 6.17 -10.03
C TYR A 279 -13.39 4.91 -10.01
N GLU A 280 -13.93 4.46 -11.15
CA GLU A 280 -14.75 3.24 -11.23
C GLU A 280 -13.93 1.95 -11.22
N GLN A 281 -12.60 2.05 -11.37
CA GLN A 281 -11.71 0.93 -11.62
C GLN A 281 -10.88 0.50 -10.40
N GLY A 282 -11.11 1.15 -9.24
CA GLY A 282 -10.37 0.84 -8.01
C GLY A 282 -8.92 1.32 -8.03
N LEU A 283 -8.65 2.43 -8.71
CA LEU A 283 -7.31 3.00 -8.89
C LEU A 283 -7.05 4.09 -7.84
N ILE A 284 -5.85 4.10 -7.28
CA ILE A 284 -5.42 5.14 -6.34
C ILE A 284 -4.09 5.78 -6.74
N LEU A 285 -3.21 5.12 -7.50
CA LEU A 285 -1.92 5.70 -7.90
C LEU A 285 -2.01 6.45 -9.23
N LEU A 286 -2.73 5.93 -10.24
CA LEU A 286 -2.93 6.64 -11.51
C LEU A 286 -3.58 8.02 -11.32
N PRO A 287 -4.61 8.18 -10.45
CA PRO A 287 -5.14 9.50 -10.10
C PRO A 287 -4.08 10.50 -9.58
N HIS A 288 -3.07 10.05 -8.82
CA HIS A 288 -2.01 10.93 -8.33
C HIS A 288 -1.09 11.39 -9.47
N LEU A 289 -0.77 10.50 -10.41
CA LEU A 289 0.06 10.84 -11.59
C LEU A 289 -0.70 11.76 -12.55
N ALA A 290 -1.98 11.50 -12.77
CA ALA A 290 -2.88 12.33 -13.56
C ALA A 290 -3.03 13.74 -12.99
N THR A 291 -3.14 13.86 -11.66
CA THR A 291 -3.20 15.17 -10.97
C THR A 291 -1.93 16.01 -11.22
N LEU A 292 -0.77 15.36 -11.35
CA LEU A 292 0.48 16.03 -11.75
C LEU A 292 0.52 16.42 -13.24
N GLY A 293 -0.56 16.19 -13.99
CA GLY A 293 -0.67 16.51 -15.41
C GLY A 293 0.12 15.57 -16.32
N TRP A 294 0.34 14.32 -15.90
CA TRP A 294 0.94 13.30 -16.77
C TRP A 294 -0.14 12.45 -17.42
N GLY A 295 -0.08 12.31 -18.74
CA GLY A 295 -0.94 11.37 -19.47
C GLY A 295 -2.41 11.78 -19.61
N VAL A 296 -2.77 13.00 -19.20
CA VAL A 296 -4.15 13.52 -19.25
C VAL A 296 -4.27 14.81 -20.04
N GLY A 297 -5.43 15.01 -20.65
CA GLY A 297 -5.81 16.22 -21.38
C GLY A 297 -7.10 16.87 -20.85
N PRO A 298 -7.81 17.65 -21.68
CA PRO A 298 -9.05 18.32 -21.29
C PRO A 298 -10.11 17.35 -20.75
N GLY A 299 -10.85 17.78 -19.74
CA GLY A 299 -11.87 16.99 -19.03
C GLY A 299 -11.32 15.82 -18.21
N GLY A 300 -9.99 15.70 -18.09
CA GLY A 300 -9.34 14.58 -17.40
C GLY A 300 -9.27 13.30 -18.25
N GLU A 301 -9.45 13.41 -19.57
CA GLU A 301 -9.33 12.27 -20.47
C GLU A 301 -7.88 11.76 -20.54
N VAL A 302 -7.69 10.45 -20.46
CA VAL A 302 -6.35 9.85 -20.58
C VAL A 302 -5.94 9.78 -22.05
N ILE A 303 -4.85 10.47 -22.37
CA ILE A 303 -4.31 10.59 -23.74
C ILE A 303 -3.03 9.74 -23.94
N ASP A 304 -2.32 9.41 -22.86
CA ASP A 304 -1.10 8.60 -22.91
C ASP A 304 -0.87 7.88 -21.57
N THR A 305 -0.70 6.56 -21.60
CA THR A 305 -0.42 5.73 -20.41
C THR A 305 1.08 5.51 -20.17
N PHE A 306 1.94 5.88 -21.12
CA PHE A 306 3.38 5.68 -21.01
C PHE A 306 4.01 6.37 -19.79
N PRO A 307 3.65 7.62 -19.40
CA PRO A 307 4.17 8.24 -18.18
C PRO A 307 3.87 7.43 -16.91
N TYR A 308 2.72 6.77 -16.86
CA TYR A 308 2.34 5.91 -15.73
C TYR A 308 3.23 4.67 -15.65
N PHE A 309 3.42 4.01 -16.79
CA PHE A 309 4.33 2.87 -16.93
C PHE A 309 5.77 3.24 -16.54
N VAL A 310 6.29 4.36 -17.03
CA VAL A 310 7.64 4.87 -16.71
C VAL A 310 7.79 5.07 -15.21
N SER A 311 6.81 5.71 -14.56
CA SER A 311 6.82 5.89 -13.11
C SER A 311 6.89 4.54 -12.38
N GLY A 312 6.08 3.56 -12.80
CA GLY A 312 6.04 2.23 -12.19
C GLY A 312 7.38 1.50 -12.29
N VAL A 313 7.99 1.49 -13.48
CA VAL A 313 9.30 0.86 -13.72
C VAL A 313 10.41 1.54 -12.93
N LEU A 314 10.47 2.88 -12.92
CA LEU A 314 11.52 3.61 -12.21
C LEU A 314 11.46 3.37 -10.70
N HIS A 315 10.26 3.34 -10.10
CA HIS A 315 10.10 2.98 -8.70
C HIS A 315 10.51 1.51 -8.45
N LEU A 316 10.08 0.57 -9.30
CA LEU A 316 10.43 -0.84 -9.14
C LEU A 316 11.95 -1.08 -9.19
N ILE A 317 12.66 -0.47 -10.14
CA ILE A 317 14.12 -0.56 -10.24
C ILE A 317 14.80 0.08 -9.02
N SER A 318 14.36 1.28 -8.63
CA SER A 318 14.92 1.99 -7.47
C SER A 318 14.74 1.19 -6.18
N SER A 319 13.64 0.46 -6.05
CA SER A 319 13.37 -0.38 -4.89
C SER A 319 14.39 -1.51 -4.71
N ALA A 320 14.91 -2.07 -5.81
CA ALA A 320 15.94 -3.10 -5.77
C ALA A 320 17.28 -2.55 -5.25
N VAL A 321 17.64 -1.32 -5.63
CA VAL A 321 18.84 -0.63 -5.13
C VAL A 321 18.74 -0.37 -3.63
N LEU A 322 17.59 0.13 -3.18
CA LEU A 322 17.32 0.34 -1.75
C LEU A 322 17.29 -0.98 -0.97
N GLY A 323 16.64 -2.01 -1.52
CA GLY A 323 16.61 -3.34 -0.92
C GLY A 323 18.00 -3.94 -0.74
N PHE A 324 18.85 -3.83 -1.77
CA PHE A 324 20.25 -4.27 -1.71
C PHE A 324 21.04 -3.51 -0.63
N GLY A 325 20.97 -2.17 -0.61
CA GLY A 325 21.62 -1.36 0.41
C GLY A 325 21.12 -1.69 1.83
N GLY A 326 19.81 -1.90 1.99
CA GLY A 326 19.20 -2.27 3.26
C GLY A 326 19.67 -3.63 3.78
N ILE A 327 19.69 -4.66 2.92
CA ILE A 327 20.18 -6.00 3.26
C ILE A 327 21.66 -5.95 3.62
N TYR A 328 22.47 -5.25 2.82
CA TYR A 328 23.90 -5.08 3.09
C TYR A 328 24.13 -4.48 4.47
N HIS A 329 23.52 -3.34 4.79
CA HIS A 329 23.71 -2.68 6.08
C HIS A 329 23.09 -3.43 7.26
N ALA A 330 22.06 -4.25 7.05
CA ALA A 330 21.46 -5.05 8.11
C ALA A 330 22.29 -6.29 8.46
N LEU A 331 22.91 -6.93 7.46
CA LEU A 331 23.53 -8.25 7.62
C LEU A 331 25.06 -8.27 7.49
N LEU A 332 25.65 -7.52 6.56
CA LEU A 332 27.08 -7.57 6.24
C LEU A 332 27.88 -6.34 6.70
N GLY A 333 27.25 -5.17 6.69
CA GLY A 333 27.88 -3.92 7.09
C GLY A 333 28.23 -3.88 8.59
N PRO A 334 29.01 -2.88 9.03
CA PRO A 334 29.36 -2.72 10.44
C PRO A 334 28.10 -2.53 11.30
N GLU A 335 28.08 -3.13 12.49
CA GLU A 335 26.89 -3.09 13.36
C GLU A 335 26.63 -1.69 13.94
N THR A 336 27.72 -0.96 14.20
CA THR A 336 27.80 0.41 14.71
C THR A 336 28.63 1.27 13.76
N LEU A 337 28.30 2.55 13.65
CA LEU A 337 28.95 3.49 12.72
C LEU A 337 29.87 4.49 13.43
N GLU A 338 29.82 4.57 14.76
CA GLU A 338 30.45 5.58 15.60
C GLU A 338 31.98 5.58 15.47
N GLU A 339 32.58 4.40 15.42
CA GLU A 339 34.05 4.25 15.37
C GLU A 339 34.59 4.35 13.95
N SER A 340 33.92 3.70 13.00
CA SER A 340 34.41 3.60 11.61
C SER A 340 34.12 4.87 10.81
N PHE A 341 32.99 5.55 11.07
CA PHE A 341 32.53 6.69 10.29
C PHE A 341 31.90 7.76 11.19
N PRO A 342 32.68 8.63 11.86
CA PRO A 342 32.18 9.62 12.82
C PRO A 342 31.12 10.59 12.25
N PHE A 343 31.16 10.84 10.93
CA PHE A 343 30.12 11.63 10.25
C PHE A 343 28.76 10.92 10.21
N PHE A 344 28.72 9.60 10.08
CA PHE A 344 27.48 8.81 10.04
C PHE A 344 27.07 8.23 11.40
N GLY A 345 28.03 8.00 12.29
CA GLY A 345 27.78 7.55 13.66
C GLY A 345 27.07 8.59 14.53
N TYR A 346 26.26 8.11 15.47
CA TYR A 346 25.51 8.98 16.36
C TYR A 346 25.15 8.29 17.68
N VAL A 347 24.94 9.11 18.72
CA VAL A 347 24.33 8.65 19.97
C VAL A 347 23.05 9.46 20.17
N TRP A 348 21.94 8.81 20.53
CA TRP A 348 20.63 9.49 20.67
C TRP A 348 20.61 10.66 21.64
N LYS A 349 21.54 10.68 22.61
CA LYS A 349 21.72 11.74 23.60
C LYS A 349 22.53 12.93 23.08
N ASP A 350 23.28 12.77 21.98
CA ASP A 350 23.96 13.88 21.31
C ASP A 350 22.95 14.74 20.57
N ARG A 351 22.47 15.76 21.29
CA ARG A 351 21.44 16.67 20.80
C ARG A 351 21.88 17.45 19.56
N ASN A 352 23.17 17.75 19.42
CA ASN A 352 23.66 18.51 18.26
C ASN A 352 23.69 17.63 17.02
N LYS A 353 24.10 16.36 17.17
CA LYS A 353 24.04 15.39 16.07
C LYS A 353 22.59 15.16 15.63
N MET A 354 21.66 15.05 16.58
CA MET A 354 20.22 14.89 16.26
C MET A 354 19.66 16.09 15.50
N THR A 355 19.98 17.33 15.90
CA THR A 355 19.54 18.53 15.15
C THR A 355 20.21 18.65 13.79
N THR A 356 21.46 18.22 13.66
CA THR A 356 22.16 18.18 12.36
C THR A 356 21.47 17.22 11.39
N ILE A 357 21.17 15.99 11.84
CA ILE A 357 20.45 15.00 11.03
C ILE A 357 19.07 15.53 10.65
N LEU A 358 18.31 16.08 11.61
CA LEU A 358 17.01 16.72 11.33
C LEU A 358 17.14 17.83 10.28
N GLY A 359 18.16 18.69 10.41
CA GLY A 359 18.35 19.81 9.51
C GLY A 359 18.67 19.40 8.07
N ILE A 360 19.46 18.34 7.88
CA ILE A 360 19.72 17.74 6.56
C ILE A 360 18.41 17.24 5.94
N HIS A 361 17.59 16.50 6.70
CA HIS A 361 16.31 16.01 6.21
C HIS A 361 15.32 17.14 5.87
N LEU A 362 15.28 18.21 6.67
CA LEU A 362 14.47 19.39 6.37
C LEU A 362 14.87 20.05 5.05
N ILE A 363 16.18 20.16 4.75
CA ILE A 363 16.64 20.66 3.45
C ILE A 363 16.16 19.74 2.32
N LEU A 364 16.29 18.42 2.46
CA LEU A 364 15.83 17.46 1.45
C LEU A 364 14.31 17.53 1.22
N LEU A 365 13.52 17.68 2.28
CA LEU A 365 12.07 17.88 2.19
C LEU A 365 11.74 19.21 1.49
N GLY A 366 12.49 20.27 1.79
CA GLY A 366 12.32 21.56 1.13
C GLY A 366 12.62 21.50 -0.37
N VAL A 367 13.68 20.78 -0.77
CA VAL A 367 13.96 20.48 -2.18
C VAL A 367 12.80 19.68 -2.81
N GLY A 368 12.26 18.69 -2.11
CA GLY A 368 11.08 17.94 -2.55
C GLY A 368 9.86 18.82 -2.82
N ALA A 369 9.57 19.78 -1.95
CA ALA A 369 8.49 20.76 -2.16
C ALA A 369 8.74 21.62 -3.42
N PHE A 370 9.98 22.04 -3.66
CA PHE A 370 10.34 22.78 -4.88
C PHE A 370 10.25 21.94 -6.15
N LEU A 371 10.41 20.61 -6.11
CA LEU A 371 10.21 19.76 -7.29
C LEU A 371 8.76 19.87 -7.81
N LEU A 372 7.76 19.95 -6.91
CA LEU A 372 6.37 20.20 -7.32
C LEU A 372 6.20 21.60 -7.94
N VAL A 373 6.83 22.63 -7.35
CA VAL A 373 6.82 23.98 -7.91
C VAL A 373 7.42 23.98 -9.32
N PHE A 374 8.58 23.35 -9.51
CA PHE A 374 9.20 23.27 -10.83
C PHE A 374 8.33 22.50 -11.84
N LYS A 375 7.65 21.44 -11.40
CA LYS A 375 6.68 20.70 -12.24
C LYS A 375 5.56 21.61 -12.74
N ALA A 376 4.95 22.37 -11.83
CA ALA A 376 3.82 23.24 -12.13
C ALA A 376 4.18 24.46 -13.00
N LEU A 377 5.40 25.00 -12.85
CA LEU A 377 5.83 26.21 -13.56
C LEU A 377 6.44 25.88 -14.94
N TYR A 378 7.33 24.89 -14.98
CA TYR A 378 8.22 24.71 -16.13
C TYR A 378 7.93 23.41 -16.89
N PHE A 379 7.64 22.32 -16.19
CA PHE A 379 7.52 20.98 -16.79
C PHE A 379 6.07 20.59 -17.09
N GLY A 380 5.43 21.34 -17.98
CA GLY A 380 4.11 21.01 -18.53
C GLY A 380 2.92 21.46 -17.67
N GLY A 381 3.11 21.80 -16.40
CA GLY A 381 2.01 22.23 -15.53
C GLY A 381 1.44 21.11 -14.66
N VAL A 382 0.24 21.30 -14.13
CA VAL A 382 -0.52 20.32 -13.34
C VAL A 382 -1.98 20.35 -13.79
N TYR A 383 -2.76 19.33 -13.45
CA TYR A 383 -4.18 19.29 -13.83
C TYR A 383 -4.99 20.25 -12.95
N ASP A 384 -5.71 21.17 -13.58
CA ASP A 384 -6.63 22.10 -12.93
C ASP A 384 -8.07 21.77 -13.27
N THR A 385 -8.85 21.29 -12.31
CA THR A 385 -10.30 21.07 -12.48
C THR A 385 -11.08 22.39 -12.65
N TRP A 386 -10.50 23.51 -12.21
CA TRP A 386 -11.10 24.84 -12.26
C TRP A 386 -10.73 25.64 -13.51
N ALA A 387 -10.05 25.01 -14.49
CA ALA A 387 -9.72 25.68 -15.74
C ALA A 387 -10.99 26.21 -16.46
N PRO A 388 -10.96 27.42 -17.04
CA PRO A 388 -12.12 27.99 -17.72
C PRO A 388 -12.57 27.12 -18.90
N GLY A 389 -13.82 26.63 -18.87
CA GLY A 389 -14.39 25.78 -19.91
C GLY A 389 -14.33 24.27 -19.63
N GLY A 390 -13.81 23.87 -18.45
CA GLY A 390 -13.65 22.48 -18.03
C GLY A 390 -12.20 22.20 -17.64
N GLY A 391 -11.98 21.17 -16.82
CA GLY A 391 -10.66 20.88 -16.28
C GLY A 391 -9.61 20.58 -17.36
N ASP A 392 -8.37 21.02 -17.18
CA ASP A 392 -7.29 20.81 -18.15
C ASP A 392 -5.90 20.93 -17.47
N VAL A 393 -4.86 20.40 -18.13
CA VAL A 393 -3.48 20.59 -17.69
C VAL A 393 -3.00 21.99 -18.06
N ARG A 394 -2.61 22.78 -17.07
CA ARG A 394 -2.06 24.12 -17.30
C ARG A 394 -0.83 24.42 -16.47
N LYS A 395 0.03 25.28 -17.02
CA LYS A 395 1.14 25.88 -16.28
C LYS A 395 0.61 26.94 -15.31
N ILE A 396 1.21 26.99 -14.13
CA ILE A 396 0.87 28.00 -13.12
C ILE A 396 1.89 29.14 -13.23
N THR A 397 1.44 30.28 -13.74
CA THR A 397 2.32 31.44 -14.02
C THR A 397 2.25 32.53 -12.96
N ASN A 398 1.14 32.65 -12.24
CA ASN A 398 0.88 33.75 -11.30
C ASN A 398 0.69 33.20 -9.89
N LEU A 399 1.79 32.82 -9.23
CA LEU A 399 1.74 32.23 -7.89
C LEU A 399 1.24 33.21 -6.83
N THR A 400 0.43 32.70 -5.90
CA THR A 400 0.11 33.43 -4.68
C THR A 400 1.29 33.39 -3.72
N LEU A 401 2.05 34.48 -3.68
CA LEU A 401 3.16 34.63 -2.72
C LEU A 401 2.79 35.52 -1.52
N SER A 402 1.57 36.06 -1.50
CA SER A 402 1.10 36.91 -0.40
C SER A 402 1.02 36.12 0.91
N PRO A 403 1.80 36.49 1.95
CA PRO A 403 1.75 35.79 3.24
C PRO A 403 0.36 35.83 3.87
N SER A 404 -0.39 36.92 3.69
CA SER A 404 -1.71 37.06 4.29
C SER A 404 -2.71 36.02 3.79
N VAL A 405 -2.57 35.59 2.52
CA VAL A 405 -3.41 34.54 1.94
C VAL A 405 -2.92 33.17 2.40
N ILE A 406 -1.63 32.86 2.17
CA ILE A 406 -1.04 31.55 2.47
C ILE A 406 -1.14 31.19 3.96
N PHE A 407 -0.72 32.09 4.86
CA PHE A 407 -0.85 31.86 6.29
C PHE A 407 -2.28 32.12 6.80
N GLY A 408 -3.12 32.80 6.00
CA GLY A 408 -4.55 32.96 6.27
C GLY A 408 -5.26 31.61 6.38
N TYR A 409 -4.98 30.66 5.46
CA TYR A 409 -5.53 29.31 5.52
C TYR A 409 -5.23 28.59 6.85
N LEU A 410 -4.04 28.79 7.43
CA LEU A 410 -3.65 28.16 8.70
C LEU A 410 -4.48 28.63 9.89
N LEU A 411 -5.08 29.82 9.79
CA LEU A 411 -5.87 30.45 10.85
C LEU A 411 -7.38 30.29 10.66
N LYS A 412 -7.83 29.72 9.53
CA LYS A 412 -9.24 29.43 9.27
C LYS A 412 -9.78 28.39 10.26
N SER A 413 -11.06 28.51 10.57
CA SER A 413 -11.78 27.53 11.38
C SER A 413 -11.85 26.18 10.65
N PRO A 414 -11.73 25.03 11.35
CA PRO A 414 -11.88 23.70 10.74
C PRO A 414 -13.35 23.27 10.57
N PHE A 415 -14.32 24.09 10.97
CA PHE A 415 -15.75 23.78 10.87
C PHE A 415 -16.33 24.09 9.47
N GLY A 416 -17.58 23.69 9.26
CA GLY A 416 -18.32 23.94 8.00
C GLY A 416 -18.30 25.40 7.57
N GLY A 417 -18.33 25.64 6.27
CA GLY A 417 -18.15 26.95 5.62
C GLY A 417 -16.70 27.45 5.54
N GLU A 418 -15.81 27.03 6.44
CA GLU A 418 -14.42 27.55 6.53
C GLU A 418 -13.38 26.51 6.11
N GLY A 419 -13.40 25.32 6.70
CA GLY A 419 -12.64 24.16 6.24
C GLY A 419 -11.11 24.23 6.37
N TRP A 420 -10.54 25.06 7.26
CA TRP A 420 -9.10 25.20 7.50
C TRP A 420 -8.26 25.18 6.20
N ILE A 421 -7.15 24.43 6.13
CA ILE A 421 -6.35 24.26 4.90
C ILE A 421 -7.00 23.36 3.85
N VAL A 422 -8.02 22.56 4.21
CA VAL A 422 -8.75 21.70 3.27
C VAL A 422 -9.55 22.53 2.25
N SER A 423 -9.84 23.79 2.61
CA SER A 423 -10.58 24.75 1.79
C SER A 423 -9.80 25.38 0.65
N VAL A 424 -8.51 25.08 0.48
CA VAL A 424 -7.73 25.60 -0.65
C VAL A 424 -8.38 25.20 -1.97
N ASP A 425 -8.73 26.18 -2.79
CA ASP A 425 -9.61 26.00 -3.93
C ASP A 425 -8.97 26.34 -5.28
N ASP A 426 -7.77 26.93 -5.31
CA ASP A 426 -7.01 27.16 -6.54
C ASP A 426 -5.56 26.62 -6.49
N LEU A 427 -4.95 26.49 -7.66
CA LEU A 427 -3.60 25.94 -7.81
C LEU A 427 -2.51 26.98 -7.54
N GLU A 428 -2.79 28.25 -7.75
CA GLU A 428 -1.91 29.37 -7.45
C GLU A 428 -1.52 29.39 -5.97
N ASP A 429 -2.49 29.13 -5.10
CA ASP A 429 -2.35 29.02 -3.65
C ASP A 429 -1.66 27.72 -3.24
N ILE A 430 -2.01 26.58 -3.86
CA ILE A 430 -1.32 25.31 -3.60
C ILE A 430 0.18 25.46 -3.93
N ILE A 431 0.52 25.89 -5.14
CA ILE A 431 1.92 25.98 -5.57
C ILE A 431 2.65 27.11 -4.81
N GLY A 432 1.98 28.24 -4.57
CA GLY A 432 2.50 29.33 -3.72
C GLY A 432 2.81 28.88 -2.29
N GLY A 433 1.93 28.08 -1.69
CA GLY A 433 2.13 27.45 -0.38
C GLY A 433 3.35 26.52 -0.36
N HIS A 434 3.60 25.78 -1.44
CA HIS A 434 4.79 24.92 -1.56
C HIS A 434 6.09 25.72 -1.72
N VAL A 435 6.05 26.92 -2.31
CA VAL A 435 7.20 27.86 -2.31
C VAL A 435 7.54 28.29 -0.89
N TRP A 436 6.53 28.67 -0.10
CA TRP A 436 6.70 29.02 1.31
C TRP A 436 7.22 27.84 2.13
N LEU A 437 6.60 26.66 2.01
CA LEU A 437 7.00 25.45 2.70
C LEU A 437 8.44 25.06 2.36
N GLY A 438 8.78 25.02 1.07
CA GLY A 438 10.13 24.69 0.60
C GLY A 438 11.18 25.63 1.19
N SER A 439 10.89 26.94 1.20
CA SER A 439 11.77 27.95 1.78
C SER A 439 11.92 27.76 3.30
N ILE A 440 10.81 27.59 4.03
CA ILE A 440 10.80 27.39 5.49
C ILE A 440 11.59 26.14 5.86
N CYS A 441 11.41 25.04 5.13
CA CYS A 441 12.13 23.79 5.36
C CYS A 441 13.64 23.95 5.13
N ILE A 442 14.07 24.62 4.06
CA ILE A 442 15.50 24.85 3.78
C ILE A 442 16.12 25.76 4.85
N PHE A 443 15.51 26.91 5.15
CA PHE A 443 16.03 27.82 6.16
C PHE A 443 16.00 27.21 7.56
N GLY A 444 14.93 26.50 7.92
CA GLY A 444 14.84 25.74 9.16
C GLY A 444 15.88 24.63 9.25
N GLY A 445 16.16 23.96 8.13
CA GLY A 445 17.20 22.94 8.07
C GLY A 445 18.61 23.50 8.28
N ILE A 446 18.93 24.61 7.60
CA ILE A 446 20.19 25.35 7.82
C ILE A 446 20.31 25.81 9.28
N TRP A 447 19.23 26.37 9.83
CA TRP A 447 19.18 26.77 11.24
C TRP A 447 19.47 25.59 12.19
N HIS A 448 18.86 24.43 11.97
CA HIS A 448 19.06 23.25 12.82
C HIS A 448 20.46 22.64 12.70
N ILE A 449 21.14 22.79 11.55
CA ILE A 449 22.54 22.40 11.36
C ILE A 449 23.48 23.35 12.11
N LEU A 450 23.22 24.66 12.03
CA LEU A 450 24.11 25.70 12.57
C LEU A 450 23.89 25.98 14.06
N THR A 451 22.78 25.53 14.64
CA THR A 451 22.41 25.80 16.04
C THR A 451 22.31 24.55 16.89
N LYS A 452 22.19 24.75 18.20
CA LYS A 452 22.00 23.69 19.20
C LYS A 452 20.74 23.97 20.04
N PRO A 453 20.06 22.94 20.58
CA PRO A 453 18.86 23.15 21.37
C PRO A 453 19.08 24.10 22.55
N PHE A 454 18.23 25.12 22.63
CA PHE A 454 18.25 26.11 23.70
C PHE A 454 17.93 25.49 25.06
N ALA A 455 18.31 26.20 26.14
CA ALA A 455 18.12 25.71 27.51
C ALA A 455 16.66 25.34 27.82
N TRP A 456 15.70 26.13 27.34
CA TRP A 456 14.28 25.86 27.56
C TRP A 456 13.79 24.60 26.84
N ALA A 457 14.29 24.32 25.63
CA ALA A 457 13.94 23.11 24.89
C ALA A 457 14.54 21.87 25.57
N ARG A 458 15.79 21.99 26.04
CA ARG A 458 16.49 20.90 26.75
C ARG A 458 15.77 20.46 28.03
N ARG A 459 15.14 21.38 28.77
CA ARG A 459 14.38 21.07 29.99
C ARG A 459 12.95 20.59 29.74
N ALA A 460 12.39 20.85 28.55
CA ALA A 460 11.01 20.52 28.23
C ALA A 460 10.85 19.11 27.62
N LEU A 461 11.84 18.64 26.87
CA LEU A 461 11.75 17.41 26.07
C LEU A 461 12.54 16.23 26.66
N VAL A 462 12.18 15.02 26.22
CA VAL A 462 12.91 13.78 26.48
C VAL A 462 13.86 13.51 25.30
N TRP A 463 15.13 13.25 25.59
CA TRP A 463 16.19 13.12 24.58
C TRP A 463 16.65 11.65 24.46
N SER A 464 15.85 10.85 23.74
CA SER A 464 16.13 9.43 23.45
C SER A 464 15.52 9.03 22.11
N GLY A 465 16.05 7.97 21.48
CA GLY A 465 15.53 7.49 20.20
C GLY A 465 14.04 7.11 20.26
N GLU A 466 13.59 6.53 21.37
CA GLU A 466 12.17 6.19 21.58
C GLU A 466 11.28 7.44 21.72
N ALA A 467 11.78 8.51 22.35
CA ALA A 467 11.06 9.78 22.42
C ALA A 467 10.94 10.44 21.03
N TYR A 468 12.02 10.45 20.26
CA TYR A 468 12.00 11.00 18.90
C TYR A 468 11.04 10.22 17.99
N LEU A 469 11.05 8.89 18.06
CA LEU A 469 10.05 8.04 17.38
C LEU A 469 8.63 8.44 17.79
N SER A 470 8.37 8.61 19.08
CA SER A 470 7.05 9.04 19.58
C SER A 470 6.62 10.40 19.04
N TYR A 471 7.52 11.38 18.94
CA TYR A 471 7.21 12.70 18.37
C TYR A 471 6.85 12.60 16.88
N SER A 472 7.57 11.77 16.13
CA SER A 472 7.26 11.48 14.72
C SER A 472 5.91 10.75 14.57
N LEU A 473 5.58 9.81 15.46
CA LEU A 473 4.29 9.12 15.45
C LEU A 473 3.11 10.09 15.68
N ALA A 474 3.25 11.06 16.60
CA ALA A 474 2.24 12.10 16.77
C ALA A 474 2.06 12.96 15.51
N ALA A 475 3.16 13.39 14.90
CA ALA A 475 3.12 14.18 13.67
C ALA A 475 2.44 13.40 12.53
N LEU A 476 2.82 12.14 12.31
CA LEU A 476 2.24 11.28 11.27
C LEU A 476 0.76 10.96 11.53
N SER A 477 0.36 10.82 12.80
CA SER A 477 -1.05 10.65 13.17
C SER A 477 -1.89 11.85 12.73
N VAL A 478 -1.44 13.06 13.04
CA VAL A 478 -2.10 14.29 12.62
C VAL A 478 -2.11 14.39 11.08
N CYS A 479 -1.00 14.09 10.41
CA CYS A 479 -0.97 14.03 8.94
C CYS A 479 -2.00 13.03 8.37
N GLY A 480 -2.19 11.87 9.01
CA GLY A 480 -3.19 10.89 8.61
C GLY A 480 -4.63 11.41 8.73
N PHE A 481 -4.97 12.09 9.83
CA PHE A 481 -6.29 12.72 9.97
C PHE A 481 -6.50 13.88 9.00
N ILE A 482 -5.46 14.67 8.73
CA ILE A 482 -5.52 15.75 7.74
C ILE A 482 -5.75 15.16 6.34
N ALA A 483 -4.97 14.15 5.93
CA ALA A 483 -5.13 13.47 4.65
C ALA A 483 -6.53 12.86 4.49
N CYS A 484 -7.06 12.25 5.56
CA CYS A 484 -8.42 11.72 5.61
C CYS A 484 -9.48 12.78 5.27
N CYS A 485 -9.37 13.99 5.83
CA CYS A 485 -10.28 15.10 5.54
C CYS A 485 -10.05 15.70 4.15
N PHE A 486 -8.78 15.85 3.72
CA PHE A 486 -8.45 16.39 2.40
C PHE A 486 -9.07 15.58 1.27
N VAL A 487 -8.86 14.27 1.24
CA VAL A 487 -9.39 13.41 0.16
C VAL A 487 -10.92 13.33 0.18
N TRP A 488 -11.53 13.52 1.35
CA TRP A 488 -12.98 13.46 1.53
C TRP A 488 -13.70 14.73 1.02
N PHE A 489 -13.12 15.91 1.23
CA PHE A 489 -13.76 17.19 0.96
C PHE A 489 -13.18 17.98 -0.20
N ASN A 490 -11.85 17.96 -0.38
CA ASN A 490 -11.21 18.80 -1.37
C ASN A 490 -11.34 18.17 -2.77
N ASN A 491 -11.72 18.98 -3.75
CA ASN A 491 -11.80 18.60 -5.16
C ASN A 491 -10.76 19.34 -6.04
N THR A 492 -9.99 20.28 -5.50
CA THR A 492 -8.89 20.96 -6.22
C THR A 492 -7.65 20.08 -6.31
N ALA A 493 -7.10 19.66 -5.17
CA ALA A 493 -5.94 18.76 -5.06
C ALA A 493 -6.32 17.28 -5.30
N TYR A 494 -7.61 16.95 -5.22
CA TYR A 494 -8.16 15.64 -5.58
C TYR A 494 -9.28 15.82 -6.61
N PRO A 495 -8.97 16.07 -7.90
CA PRO A 495 -9.94 16.29 -8.95
C PRO A 495 -11.00 15.18 -9.04
N SER A 496 -12.28 15.55 -9.09
CA SER A 496 -13.38 14.57 -9.13
C SER A 496 -13.41 13.73 -10.40
N GLU A 497 -12.77 14.21 -11.47
CA GLU A 497 -12.52 13.49 -12.72
C GLU A 497 -11.68 12.22 -12.50
N PHE A 498 -10.76 12.24 -11.51
CA PHE A 498 -9.89 11.09 -11.22
C PHE A 498 -10.33 10.30 -9.98
N TYR A 499 -10.83 10.98 -8.95
CA TYR A 499 -11.18 10.38 -7.65
C TYR A 499 -12.68 10.11 -7.46
N GLY A 500 -13.51 10.54 -8.41
CA GLY A 500 -14.96 10.53 -8.31
C GLY A 500 -15.48 11.72 -7.51
N PRO A 501 -16.81 11.96 -7.48
CA PRO A 501 -17.37 13.06 -6.72
C PRO A 501 -17.17 12.88 -5.21
N THR A 502 -17.03 13.98 -4.48
CA THR A 502 -17.10 13.94 -3.01
C THR A 502 -18.52 13.56 -2.54
N GLY A 503 -18.67 13.18 -1.27
CA GLY A 503 -19.99 12.95 -0.68
C GLY A 503 -20.94 14.17 -0.81
N PRO A 504 -20.50 15.38 -0.41
CA PRO A 504 -21.24 16.62 -0.64
C PRO A 504 -21.55 16.86 -2.12
N GLU A 505 -20.60 16.62 -3.02
CA GLU A 505 -20.75 16.81 -4.46
C GLU A 505 -21.81 15.91 -5.07
N ALA A 506 -21.78 14.61 -4.77
CA ALA A 506 -22.77 13.65 -5.25
C ALA A 506 -24.19 13.99 -4.74
N SER A 507 -24.30 14.46 -3.49
CA SER A 507 -25.60 14.86 -2.92
C SER A 507 -26.19 16.09 -3.62
N GLN A 508 -25.38 17.09 -3.92
CA GLN A 508 -25.84 18.27 -4.66
C GLN A 508 -26.16 17.93 -6.12
N ALA A 509 -25.38 17.06 -6.76
CA ALA A 509 -25.64 16.58 -8.11
C ALA A 509 -27.00 15.87 -8.22
N GLN A 510 -27.38 15.08 -7.19
CA GLN A 510 -28.70 14.46 -7.12
C GLN A 510 -29.83 15.51 -7.08
N ALA A 511 -29.75 16.49 -6.16
CA ALA A 511 -30.76 17.54 -6.03
C ALA A 511 -30.90 18.35 -7.33
N PHE A 512 -29.77 18.67 -7.94
CA PHE A 512 -29.72 19.36 -9.22
C PHE A 512 -30.33 18.55 -10.37
N THR A 513 -30.06 17.25 -10.45
CA THR A 513 -30.66 16.36 -11.46
C THR A 513 -32.19 16.38 -11.39
N PHE A 514 -32.76 16.23 -10.19
CA PHE A 514 -34.21 16.28 -10.01
C PHE A 514 -34.79 17.66 -10.30
N LEU A 515 -34.10 18.74 -9.89
CA LEU A 515 -34.50 20.11 -10.19
C LEU A 515 -34.61 20.33 -11.71
N VAL A 516 -33.56 19.98 -12.47
CA VAL A 516 -33.54 20.14 -13.93
C VAL A 516 -34.61 19.27 -14.60
N ARG A 517 -34.74 18.01 -14.16
CA ARG A 517 -35.76 17.08 -14.66
C ARG A 517 -37.16 17.65 -14.47
N ASP A 518 -37.50 18.07 -13.25
CA ASP A 518 -38.84 18.57 -12.94
C ASP A 518 -39.12 19.93 -13.58
N GLN A 519 -38.12 20.80 -13.71
CA GLN A 519 -38.23 22.05 -14.47
C GLN A 519 -38.54 21.78 -15.95
N ARG A 520 -37.87 20.79 -16.56
CA ARG A 520 -38.17 20.35 -17.95
C ARG A 520 -39.57 19.76 -18.10
N LEU A 521 -40.11 19.16 -17.05
CA LEU A 521 -41.51 18.70 -16.99
C LEU A 521 -42.51 19.83 -16.71
N GLY A 522 -42.06 21.09 -16.61
CA GLY A 522 -42.90 22.27 -16.43
C GLY A 522 -43.18 22.63 -14.97
N ALA A 523 -42.48 22.03 -13.99
CA ALA A 523 -42.62 22.42 -12.59
C ALA A 523 -41.93 23.77 -12.32
N ASN A 524 -42.62 24.68 -11.62
CA ASN A 524 -42.00 25.91 -11.14
C ASN A 524 -41.16 25.64 -9.89
N VAL A 525 -39.87 25.36 -10.09
CA VAL A 525 -38.95 24.93 -9.02
C VAL A 525 -38.72 25.99 -7.93
N GLY A 526 -38.91 27.27 -8.25
CA GLY A 526 -38.74 28.39 -7.30
C GLY A 526 -39.91 28.58 -6.34
N SER A 527 -41.10 28.07 -6.67
CA SER A 527 -42.31 28.16 -5.84
C SER A 527 -42.85 26.80 -5.40
N ALA A 528 -42.16 25.71 -5.74
CA ALA A 528 -42.58 24.37 -5.37
C ALA A 528 -42.32 24.12 -3.87
N GLN A 529 -43.40 24.06 -3.08
CA GLN A 529 -43.33 23.75 -1.66
C GLN A 529 -43.26 22.23 -1.43
N GLY A 530 -42.36 21.81 -0.55
CA GLY A 530 -42.23 20.43 -0.10
C GLY A 530 -43.15 20.11 1.09
N PRO A 531 -43.24 18.83 1.50
CA PRO A 531 -44.17 18.38 2.55
C PRO A 531 -43.92 19.00 3.93
N THR A 532 -42.71 19.47 4.21
CA THR A 532 -42.32 20.09 5.48
C THR A 532 -42.64 21.59 5.54
N GLY A 533 -43.17 22.16 4.46
CA GLY A 533 -43.41 23.59 4.32
C GLY A 533 -42.21 24.39 3.79
N LEU A 534 -41.01 23.80 3.71
CA LEU A 534 -39.85 24.36 3.03
C LEU A 534 -39.94 24.19 1.51
N GLY A 535 -39.12 24.91 0.74
CA GLY A 535 -39.05 24.71 -0.70
C GLY A 535 -38.50 23.32 -1.05
N LYS A 536 -39.14 22.66 -2.03
CA LYS A 536 -38.82 21.28 -2.44
C LYS A 536 -37.45 21.18 -3.10
N TYR A 537 -37.12 22.14 -3.97
CA TYR A 537 -35.87 22.13 -4.74
C TYR A 537 -34.90 23.22 -4.30
N LEU A 538 -35.40 24.37 -3.86
CA LEU A 538 -34.60 25.51 -3.41
C LEU A 538 -35.09 26.03 -2.07
N MET A 539 -34.17 26.45 -1.21
CA MET A 539 -34.45 27.08 0.07
C MET A 539 -33.35 28.10 0.42
N ARG A 540 -33.40 28.68 1.62
CA ARG A 540 -32.36 29.58 2.12
C ARG A 540 -31.45 28.87 3.11
N SER A 541 -30.16 29.17 3.06
CA SER A 541 -29.20 28.85 4.12
C SER A 541 -29.55 29.63 5.41
N PRO A 542 -28.91 29.31 6.55
CA PRO A 542 -29.03 30.10 7.77
C PRO A 542 -28.61 31.58 7.62
N THR A 543 -27.79 31.90 6.61
CA THR A 543 -27.27 33.24 6.31
C THR A 543 -27.97 33.92 5.13
N GLY A 544 -28.92 33.23 4.48
CA GLY A 544 -29.85 33.81 3.51
C GLY A 544 -29.56 33.51 2.04
N GLU A 545 -28.45 32.86 1.70
CA GLU A 545 -28.12 32.42 0.34
C GLU A 545 -29.13 31.38 -0.18
N VAL A 546 -29.40 31.41 -1.49
CA VAL A 546 -30.22 30.39 -2.17
C VAL A 546 -29.41 29.10 -2.32
N ILE A 547 -29.93 28.01 -1.78
CA ILE A 547 -29.31 26.68 -1.73
C ILE A 547 -30.30 25.61 -2.19
N PHE A 548 -29.82 24.40 -2.48
CA PHE A 548 -30.70 23.26 -2.74
C PHE A 548 -31.48 22.84 -1.49
N GLY A 549 -32.73 22.42 -1.72
CA GLY A 549 -33.65 21.92 -0.69
C GLY A 549 -33.46 20.44 -0.36
N GLY A 550 -34.14 19.97 0.70
CA GLY A 550 -34.04 18.59 1.18
C GLY A 550 -32.80 18.34 2.03
N GLU A 551 -32.39 17.08 2.18
CA GLU A 551 -31.29 16.71 3.08
C GLU A 551 -29.93 17.33 2.70
N THR A 552 -29.76 17.70 1.43
CA THR A 552 -28.53 18.32 0.91
C THR A 552 -28.34 19.76 1.38
N MET A 553 -29.31 20.35 2.11
CA MET A 553 -29.13 21.66 2.76
C MET A 553 -27.88 21.72 3.65
N ARG A 554 -27.43 20.58 4.18
CA ARG A 554 -26.22 20.45 5.01
C ARG A 554 -24.91 20.54 4.22
N PHE A 555 -24.97 20.49 2.89
CA PHE A 555 -23.83 20.49 1.98
C PHE A 555 -23.78 21.76 1.11
N TRP A 556 -24.43 22.83 1.55
CA TRP A 556 -24.53 24.08 0.80
C TRP A 556 -23.19 24.81 0.58
N ASP A 557 -22.19 24.46 1.40
CA ASP A 557 -20.80 24.94 1.32
C ASP A 557 -20.02 24.32 0.15
N LEU A 558 -20.59 23.32 -0.56
CA LEU A 558 -19.95 22.74 -1.74
C LEU A 558 -19.70 23.80 -2.80
N ARG A 559 -18.48 23.78 -3.34
CA ARG A 559 -18.11 24.45 -4.59
C ARG A 559 -17.57 23.42 -5.57
N ALA A 560 -18.07 23.43 -6.79
CA ALA A 560 -17.63 22.54 -7.85
C ALA A 560 -17.69 23.27 -9.20
N PRO A 561 -16.78 22.98 -10.15
CA PRO A 561 -16.69 23.70 -11.43
C PRO A 561 -17.96 23.60 -12.27
N TRP A 562 -18.72 22.50 -12.14
CA TRP A 562 -20.01 22.31 -12.82
C TRP A 562 -21.16 23.09 -12.18
N LEU A 563 -21.02 23.55 -10.93
CA LEU A 563 -22.07 24.25 -10.18
C LEU A 563 -21.83 25.77 -10.10
N GLU A 564 -20.57 26.22 -9.97
CA GLU A 564 -20.23 27.63 -9.81
C GLU A 564 -20.77 28.56 -10.92
N PRO A 565 -20.85 28.16 -12.21
CA PRO A 565 -21.47 28.99 -13.25
C PRO A 565 -22.96 29.32 -13.01
N LEU A 566 -23.62 28.55 -12.15
CA LEU A 566 -25.01 28.72 -11.72
C LEU A 566 -25.14 29.53 -10.42
N ARG A 567 -24.02 29.91 -9.79
CA ARG A 567 -24.00 30.68 -8.54
C ARG A 567 -23.85 32.18 -8.87
N GLY A 568 -24.76 33.00 -8.35
CA GLY A 568 -24.68 34.45 -8.35
C GLY A 568 -24.35 35.02 -6.95
N PRO A 569 -24.41 36.35 -6.77
CA PRO A 569 -24.06 37.01 -5.51
C PRO A 569 -24.90 36.56 -4.29
N ASN A 570 -26.09 35.99 -4.53
CA ASN A 570 -27.03 35.56 -3.49
C ASN A 570 -27.22 34.02 -3.43
N GLY A 571 -26.29 33.23 -3.98
CA GLY A 571 -26.41 31.77 -4.09
C GLY A 571 -26.85 31.32 -5.48
N LEU A 572 -27.60 30.22 -5.60
CA LEU A 572 -28.02 29.67 -6.91
C LEU A 572 -28.95 30.61 -7.68
N ASP A 573 -28.64 30.85 -8.96
CA ASP A 573 -29.41 31.66 -9.91
C ASP A 573 -30.29 30.77 -10.80
N LEU A 574 -31.59 31.03 -10.76
CA LEU A 574 -32.66 30.31 -11.45
C LEU A 574 -32.63 30.42 -12.99
N SER A 575 -31.78 31.30 -13.55
CA SER A 575 -31.74 31.59 -14.99
C SER A 575 -30.82 30.69 -15.83
N ARG A 576 -30.08 29.75 -15.21
CA ARG A 576 -29.03 28.97 -15.89
C ARG A 576 -29.15 27.48 -15.54
N GLY A 577 -28.95 26.57 -16.50
CA GLY A 577 -28.92 25.13 -16.19
C GLY A 577 -28.43 24.23 -17.32
N VAL A 578 -27.69 23.15 -16.97
CA VAL A 578 -27.32 21.99 -17.82
C VAL A 578 -27.08 20.75 -16.90
N ALA A 579 -27.31 19.51 -17.37
CA ALA A 579 -27.52 18.27 -16.59
C ALA A 579 -26.37 17.24 -16.60
N THR A 580 -26.42 16.18 -15.75
CA THR A 580 -26.35 14.71 -16.10
C THR A 580 -26.52 13.75 -14.90
N GLU A 581 -26.97 12.50 -15.17
CA GLU A 581 -27.40 11.42 -14.26
C GLU A 581 -26.30 10.43 -13.79
N ILE A 582 -26.68 9.47 -12.92
CA ILE A 582 -25.85 8.40 -12.32
C ILE A 582 -26.54 7.03 -12.48
N ASN A 583 -25.76 5.95 -12.69
CA ASN A 583 -26.23 4.54 -12.73
C ASN A 583 -25.53 3.66 -11.68
N ALA A 584 -26.22 2.60 -11.26
CA ALA A 584 -25.85 1.68 -10.18
C ALA A 584 -24.92 0.54 -10.65
N VAL A 585 -23.73 0.41 -10.04
CA VAL A 585 -22.74 -0.67 -10.31
C VAL A 585 -21.90 -0.95 -9.05
N ASN A 586 -21.26 -2.14 -9.00
CA ASN A 586 -20.21 -2.54 -8.04
C ASN A 586 -19.09 -1.48 -7.96
N TYR A 587 -19.22 -0.54 -7.03
CA TYR A 587 -18.40 0.65 -6.93
C TYR A 587 -18.16 1.02 -5.46
N VAL A 588 -16.90 1.26 -5.12
CA VAL A 588 -16.50 1.95 -3.89
C VAL A 588 -15.50 3.02 -4.29
N SER A 589 -15.81 4.29 -3.98
CA SER A 589 -15.00 5.43 -4.39
C SER A 589 -13.56 5.35 -3.84
N PRO A 590 -12.54 5.71 -4.64
CA PRO A 590 -11.18 5.93 -4.15
C PRO A 590 -11.12 6.84 -2.92
N ARG A 591 -12.01 7.84 -2.84
CA ARG A 591 -12.11 8.73 -1.66
C ARG A 591 -12.46 7.96 -0.40
N SER A 592 -13.38 7.00 -0.49
CA SER A 592 -13.74 6.14 0.64
C SER A 592 -12.57 5.24 1.06
N TRP A 593 -11.89 4.60 0.10
CA TRP A 593 -10.70 3.77 0.38
C TRP A 593 -9.59 4.56 1.06
N LEU A 594 -9.24 5.72 0.49
CA LEU A 594 -8.16 6.56 1.00
C LEU A 594 -8.53 7.16 2.35
N SER A 595 -9.73 7.74 2.51
CA SER A 595 -10.16 8.37 3.76
C SER A 595 -10.18 7.36 4.92
N THR A 596 -10.80 6.20 4.72
CA THR A 596 -10.87 5.16 5.74
C THR A 596 -9.50 4.60 6.11
N SER A 597 -8.65 4.32 5.12
CA SER A 597 -7.29 3.82 5.35
C SER A 597 -6.44 4.82 6.14
N HIS A 598 -6.45 6.10 5.75
CA HIS A 598 -5.68 7.15 6.43
C HIS A 598 -6.21 7.44 7.83
N PHE A 599 -7.52 7.35 8.07
CA PHE A 599 -8.09 7.46 9.41
C PHE A 599 -7.60 6.33 10.32
N VAL A 600 -7.67 5.07 9.85
CA VAL A 600 -7.22 3.91 10.62
C VAL A 600 -5.72 4.00 10.93
N LEU A 601 -4.90 4.36 9.94
CA LEU A 601 -3.47 4.59 10.14
C LEU A 601 -3.22 5.74 11.14
N GLY A 602 -3.90 6.88 10.96
CA GLY A 602 -3.79 8.03 11.87
C GLY A 602 -4.13 7.68 13.31
N PHE A 603 -5.17 6.88 13.53
CA PHE A 603 -5.57 6.39 14.84
C PHE A 603 -4.52 5.45 15.46
N PHE A 604 -4.05 4.43 14.74
CA PHE A 604 -3.05 3.52 15.30
C PHE A 604 -1.69 4.19 15.53
N LEU A 605 -1.32 5.18 14.70
CA LEU A 605 -0.15 6.01 14.95
C LEU A 605 -0.31 6.88 16.21
N PHE A 606 -1.52 7.37 16.50
CA PHE A 606 -1.81 8.06 17.76
C PHE A 606 -1.64 7.13 18.97
N VAL A 607 -2.19 5.91 18.88
CA VAL A 607 -2.01 4.89 19.93
C VAL A 607 -0.52 4.57 20.13
N GLY A 608 0.23 4.40 19.03
CA GLY A 608 1.67 4.20 19.06
C GLY A 608 2.43 5.38 19.69
N HIS A 609 2.00 6.61 19.41
CA HIS A 609 2.54 7.80 20.04
C HIS A 609 2.36 7.75 21.56
N LEU A 610 1.15 7.50 22.06
CA LEU A 610 0.86 7.43 23.49
C LEU A 610 1.71 6.35 24.18
N TRP A 611 1.79 5.18 23.56
CA TRP A 611 2.60 4.05 24.05
C TRP A 611 4.08 4.42 24.17
N HIS A 612 4.70 4.91 23.09
CA HIS A 612 6.13 5.24 23.08
C HIS A 612 6.47 6.50 23.89
N ALA A 613 5.58 7.49 23.94
CA ALA A 613 5.76 8.69 24.78
C ALA A 613 5.80 8.30 26.26
N GLY A 614 4.83 7.48 26.69
CA GLY A 614 4.74 6.98 28.06
C GLY A 614 5.97 6.17 28.45
N ARG A 615 6.37 5.21 27.61
CA ARG A 615 7.57 4.39 27.85
C ARG A 615 8.86 5.22 27.89
N ALA A 616 9.03 6.17 26.98
CA ALA A 616 10.21 7.04 26.97
C ALA A 616 10.29 7.92 28.22
N ARG A 617 9.15 8.47 28.67
CA ARG A 617 9.08 9.28 29.89
C ARG A 617 9.37 8.46 31.15
N GLN A 618 8.82 7.25 31.23
CA GLN A 618 9.03 6.34 32.36
C GLN A 618 10.50 5.95 32.49
N ARG A 619 11.16 5.57 31.38
CA ARG A 619 12.58 5.21 31.34
C ARG A 619 13.50 6.36 31.73
N GLN A 620 13.07 7.61 31.61
CA GLN A 620 13.83 8.77 32.07
C GLN A 620 13.77 8.95 33.60
N GLN A 621 12.72 8.46 34.26
CA GLN A 621 12.47 8.68 35.69
C GLN A 621 12.93 7.52 36.59
N ASP A 622 13.50 6.44 36.03
CA ASP A 622 13.90 5.22 36.78
C ASP A 622 12.82 4.69 37.74
N LEU A 623 11.54 4.88 37.39
CA LEU A 623 10.42 4.36 38.18
C LEU A 623 10.45 2.83 38.13
N LYS A 624 10.52 2.19 39.31
CA LYS A 624 10.52 0.72 39.48
C LYS A 624 9.38 0.06 38.70
N LYS A 625 9.65 -1.16 38.19
CA LYS A 625 8.73 -2.01 37.42
C LYS A 625 7.37 -2.33 38.10
N GLU A 626 7.16 -1.95 39.35
CA GLU A 626 5.96 -2.31 40.13
C GLU A 626 4.76 -1.37 39.90
N LEU A 627 4.97 -0.16 39.36
CA LEU A 627 3.88 0.78 39.01
C LEU A 627 3.31 0.53 37.60
N ILE A 628 3.42 -0.71 37.09
CA ILE A 628 3.14 -1.08 35.69
C ILE A 628 1.69 -1.56 35.49
N VAL A 629 0.96 -1.89 36.55
CA VAL A 629 -0.36 -2.52 36.43
C VAL A 629 -1.45 -1.55 35.91
N ILE A 630 -1.39 -0.26 36.23
CA ILE A 630 -2.51 0.68 35.95
C ILE A 630 -2.51 1.18 34.49
N LEU A 631 -1.35 1.30 33.83
CA LEU A 631 -1.28 1.74 32.43
C LEU A 631 -1.42 0.59 31.42
N ASN A 632 -0.93 -0.61 31.77
CA ASN A 632 -1.10 -1.79 30.92
C ASN A 632 -2.54 -2.33 30.92
N LEU A 633 -3.35 -2.01 31.93
CA LEU A 633 -4.77 -2.38 31.98
C LEU A 633 -5.66 -1.58 31.01
N PHE A 634 -5.16 -0.46 30.45
CA PHE A 634 -5.91 0.32 29.45
C PHE A 634 -5.59 -0.07 27.99
N PHE A 635 -4.56 -0.88 27.75
CA PHE A 635 -4.05 -1.18 26.40
C PHE A 635 -3.86 -2.68 26.10
N LEU A 636 -4.31 -3.57 27.00
CA LEU A 636 -4.61 -4.98 26.70
C LEU A 636 -6.12 -5.13 26.49
#